data_AF-P90760-F1
#
_entry.id   AF-P90760-F1
#
_cell.length_a   1.000
_cell.length_b   1.000
_cell.length_c   1.000
_cell.angle_alpha   90.00
_cell.angle_beta   90.00
_cell.angle_gamma   90.00
#
_symmetry.space_group_name_H-M   'P 1'
#
loop_
_entity.id
_entity.type
_entity.pdbx_description
1 polymer ?
#
loop_
_entity_poly.entity_id
_entity_poly.type
_entity_poly.pdbx_seq_one_letter_code
_entity_poly.pdbx_strand_id
1 'polypeptide(L)'
;MIYIGFTHFWTPIIFGTLSYFSNSIFIYVVLLNTRANIGAYKYMLVCFGLFDITYSTVDMLVAMGSHSEGNTFCVFVTHGPFSNYLDLGFFAPCVRCMFFSLSYGVLELHFIYRYVALCYPKRLSHFGDPKWILIMISAVFGQGLLWFFSVYFLMWPDSETRSYLVIPFRRDYNADVHKIPLLASTYWGASTQLILRTSTAIIIVTLISCFTICFCIWIGWTIQSKLKVADMSKTTKRMHRNLLKALAIQTFIPFAISYIPCVVAWSVPIIHVDTKSLNNYTSIIAVAAFPFIDPLAIMVFLPEYRKLFTKIFLPFLYNSSTVYPESTVRESSGRG
;
A
#
# COMPACT_ATOMS: atom_id res chain seq x y z
N MET A 1 -27.06 -0.09 8.59
CA MET A 1 -26.20 -0.99 7.78
C MET A 1 -26.67 -0.95 6.34
N ILE A 2 -25.73 -0.88 5.41
CA ILE A 2 -25.94 -1.00 3.97
C ILE A 2 -25.23 -2.28 3.53
N TYR A 3 -25.99 -3.27 3.08
CA TYR A 3 -25.41 -4.49 2.51
C TYR A 3 -25.32 -4.34 0.99
N ILE A 4 -24.10 -4.22 0.48
CA ILE A 4 -23.85 -4.03 -0.95
C ILE A 4 -23.78 -5.38 -1.68
N GLY A 5 -23.19 -6.39 -1.05
CA GLY A 5 -23.09 -7.73 -1.60
C GLY A 5 -22.02 -8.57 -0.92
N PHE A 6 -21.97 -9.85 -1.28
CA PHE A 6 -21.07 -10.83 -0.67
C PHE A 6 -19.60 -10.41 -0.81
N THR A 7 -19.19 -10.03 -2.02
CA THR A 7 -17.81 -9.61 -2.31
C THR A 7 -17.41 -8.38 -1.50
N HIS A 8 -18.27 -7.36 -1.45
CA HIS A 8 -18.03 -6.15 -0.66
C HIS A 8 -17.79 -6.50 0.81
N PHE A 9 -18.67 -7.32 1.38
CA PHE A 9 -18.67 -7.64 2.80
C PHE A 9 -17.47 -8.51 3.22
N TRP A 10 -17.17 -9.56 2.46
CA TRP A 10 -16.17 -10.56 2.85
C TRP A 10 -14.74 -10.26 2.40
N THR A 11 -14.54 -9.46 1.34
CA THR A 11 -13.21 -9.22 0.77
C THR A 11 -12.22 -8.61 1.78
N PRO A 12 -12.57 -7.53 2.53
CA PRO A 12 -11.69 -6.98 3.57
C PRO A 12 -11.31 -8.00 4.65
N ILE A 13 -12.28 -8.85 5.05
CA ILE A 13 -12.08 -9.85 6.10
C ILE A 13 -11.15 -10.96 5.61
N ILE A 14 -11.37 -11.47 4.39
CA ILE A 14 -10.56 -12.53 3.80
C ILE A 14 -9.13 -12.04 3.57
N PHE A 15 -8.94 -10.92 2.86
CA PHE A 15 -7.61 -10.38 2.62
C PHE A 15 -6.93 -9.90 3.89
N GLY A 16 -7.67 -9.33 4.83
CA GLY A 16 -7.14 -8.96 6.14
C GLY A 16 -6.63 -10.20 6.89
N THR A 17 -7.43 -11.26 6.98
CA THR A 17 -7.01 -12.53 7.60
C THR A 17 -5.76 -13.10 6.92
N LEU A 18 -5.74 -13.12 5.58
CA LEU A 18 -4.58 -13.56 4.82
C LEU A 18 -3.33 -12.68 5.06
N SER A 19 -3.50 -11.37 5.18
CA SER A 19 -2.44 -10.40 5.51
C SER A 19 -1.84 -10.69 6.88
N TYR A 20 -2.66 -10.98 7.89
CA TYR A 20 -2.17 -11.39 9.21
C TYR A 20 -1.28 -12.64 9.12
N PHE A 21 -1.70 -13.67 8.39
CA PHE A 21 -0.90 -14.88 8.21
C PHE A 21 0.38 -14.63 7.41
N SER A 22 0.29 -13.96 6.25
CA SER A 22 1.44 -13.74 5.37
C SER A 22 2.50 -12.85 6.02
N ASN A 23 2.07 -11.77 6.69
CA ASN A 23 2.99 -10.87 7.39
C ASN A 23 3.59 -11.50 8.65
N SER A 24 2.85 -12.32 9.39
CA SER A 24 3.41 -13.05 10.54
C SER A 24 4.51 -14.03 10.10
N ILE A 25 4.28 -14.79 9.03
CA ILE A 25 5.29 -15.68 8.45
C ILE A 25 6.48 -14.87 7.92
N PHE A 26 6.22 -13.77 7.21
CA PHE A 26 7.25 -12.91 6.67
C PHE A 26 8.14 -12.33 7.77
N ILE A 27 7.54 -11.76 8.83
CA ILE A 27 8.26 -11.24 10.00
C ILE A 27 9.11 -12.36 10.63
N TYR A 28 8.55 -13.56 10.81
CA TYR A 28 9.30 -14.70 11.34
C TYR A 28 10.52 -15.06 10.47
N VAL A 29 10.33 -15.16 9.15
CA VAL A 29 11.42 -15.44 8.18
C VAL A 29 12.47 -14.33 8.19
N VAL A 30 12.07 -13.06 8.27
CA VAL A 30 12.97 -11.90 8.37
C VAL A 30 13.75 -11.95 9.69
N LEU A 31 13.10 -12.31 10.80
CA LEU A 31 13.72 -12.46 12.11
C LEU A 31 14.77 -13.57 12.14
N LEU A 32 14.53 -14.68 11.44
CA LEU A 32 15.48 -15.79 11.33
C LEU A 32 16.64 -15.53 10.36
N ASN A 33 16.49 -14.63 9.38
CA ASN A 33 17.57 -14.33 8.46
C ASN A 33 18.67 -13.54 9.20
N THR A 34 19.80 -14.21 9.49
CA THR A 34 20.92 -13.70 10.29
C THR A 34 21.98 -12.98 9.47
N ARG A 35 21.83 -12.82 8.15
CA ARG A 35 22.89 -12.19 7.34
C ARG A 35 23.11 -10.73 7.77
N ALA A 36 24.24 -10.51 8.44
CA ALA A 36 24.68 -9.24 9.01
C ALA A 36 24.64 -8.04 8.04
N ASN A 37 24.80 -8.29 6.74
CA ASN A 37 24.75 -7.26 5.69
C ASN A 37 23.38 -6.59 5.53
N ILE A 38 22.36 -7.08 6.23
CA ILE A 38 20.98 -6.62 6.17
C ILE A 38 20.54 -5.99 7.52
N GLY A 39 21.43 -5.84 8.51
CA GLY A 39 21.09 -5.48 9.90
C GLY A 39 19.98 -4.45 10.06
N ALA A 40 20.15 -3.22 9.54
CA ALA A 40 19.12 -2.17 9.62
C ALA A 40 17.91 -2.42 8.69
N TYR A 41 18.11 -3.02 7.52
CA TYR A 41 17.01 -3.39 6.61
C TYR A 41 16.03 -4.37 7.24
N LYS A 42 16.53 -5.27 8.10
CA LYS A 42 15.72 -6.25 8.82
C LYS A 42 14.62 -5.56 9.64
N TYR A 43 14.98 -4.53 10.41
CA TYR A 43 14.00 -3.77 11.21
C TYR A 43 12.99 -3.05 10.32
N MET A 44 13.44 -2.46 9.21
CA MET A 44 12.55 -1.82 8.26
C MET A 44 11.54 -2.80 7.65
N LEU A 45 11.97 -4.03 7.31
CA LEU A 45 11.06 -5.08 6.84
C LEU A 45 10.08 -5.56 7.91
N VAL A 46 10.51 -5.64 9.17
CA VAL A 46 9.60 -5.97 10.28
C VAL A 46 8.56 -4.87 10.45
N CYS A 47 8.98 -3.60 10.45
CA CYS A 47 8.07 -2.45 10.48
C CYS A 47 7.10 -2.46 9.31
N PHE A 48 7.56 -2.84 8.11
CA PHE A 48 6.71 -3.00 6.94
C PHE A 48 5.62 -4.05 7.15
N GLY A 49 5.97 -5.24 7.63
CA GLY A 49 4.96 -6.27 7.90
C GLY A 49 3.98 -5.89 9.03
N LEU A 50 4.44 -5.15 10.05
CA LEU A 50 3.56 -4.61 11.10
C LEU A 50 2.63 -3.51 10.56
N PHE A 51 3.13 -2.68 9.65
CA PHE A 51 2.32 -1.68 8.95
C PHE A 51 1.22 -2.35 8.14
N ASP A 52 1.52 -3.39 7.37
CA ASP A 52 0.54 -4.13 6.56
C ASP A 52 -0.56 -4.77 7.43
N ILE A 53 -0.19 -5.34 8.58
CA ILE A 53 -1.16 -5.85 9.57
C ILE A 53 -2.06 -4.72 10.10
N THR A 54 -1.46 -3.59 10.44
CA THR A 54 -2.21 -2.42 10.95
C THR A 54 -3.15 -1.86 9.89
N TYR A 55 -2.68 -1.78 8.64
CA TYR A 55 -3.45 -1.34 7.49
C TYR A 55 -4.66 -2.25 7.29
N SER A 56 -4.46 -3.57 7.24
CA SER A 56 -5.54 -4.55 7.14
C SER A 56 -6.54 -4.48 8.30
N THR A 57 -6.06 -4.16 9.50
CA THR A 57 -6.93 -3.99 10.67
C THR A 57 -7.85 -2.78 10.50
N VAL A 58 -7.31 -1.65 10.06
CA VAL A 58 -8.10 -0.44 9.76
C VAL A 58 -9.09 -0.71 8.63
N ASP A 59 -8.67 -1.43 7.60
CA ASP A 59 -9.51 -1.84 6.47
C ASP A 59 -10.73 -2.65 6.91
N MET A 60 -10.52 -3.61 7.83
CA MET A 60 -11.58 -4.45 8.39
C MET A 60 -12.48 -3.69 9.38
N LEU A 61 -11.93 -2.81 10.21
CA LEU A 61 -12.70 -2.04 11.21
C LEU A 61 -13.59 -0.97 10.57
N VAL A 62 -13.12 -0.37 9.48
CA VAL A 62 -13.83 0.71 8.78
C VAL A 62 -14.38 0.18 7.47
N ALA A 63 -15.52 -0.51 7.48
CA ALA A 63 -16.10 -1.07 6.27
C ALA A 63 -16.68 0.01 5.34
N MET A 64 -15.89 0.43 4.35
CA MET A 64 -16.26 1.51 3.43
C MET A 64 -16.90 0.98 2.14
N GLY A 65 -17.87 1.73 1.65
CA GLY A 65 -18.34 1.71 0.27
C GLY A 65 -17.85 2.95 -0.46
N SER A 66 -17.84 2.88 -1.78
CA SER A 66 -17.43 3.95 -2.69
C SER A 66 -18.50 4.14 -3.76
N HIS A 67 -18.87 5.38 -4.03
CA HIS A 67 -19.91 5.70 -5.00
C HIS A 67 -19.58 7.00 -5.74
N SER A 68 -19.76 6.97 -7.06
CA SER A 68 -19.50 8.10 -7.96
C SER A 68 -20.66 8.26 -8.93
N GLU A 69 -21.42 9.33 -8.78
CA GLU A 69 -22.52 9.67 -9.69
C GLU A 69 -22.71 11.18 -9.81
N GLY A 70 -23.02 11.61 -11.03
CA GLY A 70 -23.08 13.00 -11.43
C GLY A 70 -21.75 13.69 -11.15
N ASN A 71 -21.82 14.72 -10.32
CA ASN A 71 -20.68 15.57 -10.03
C ASN A 71 -19.99 15.23 -8.71
N THR A 72 -20.37 14.13 -8.05
CA THR A 72 -19.91 13.82 -6.69
C THR A 72 -19.29 12.43 -6.59
N PHE A 73 -18.09 12.38 -6.03
CA PHE A 73 -17.47 11.18 -5.49
C PHE A 73 -17.71 11.11 -3.98
N CYS A 74 -18.03 9.95 -3.44
CA CYS A 74 -18.12 9.77 -2.00
C CYS A 74 -17.63 8.41 -1.54
N VAL A 75 -17.15 8.40 -0.30
CA VAL A 75 -16.81 7.19 0.46
C VAL A 75 -17.64 7.20 1.73
N PHE A 76 -18.29 6.08 2.02
CA PHE A 76 -19.28 5.99 3.10
C PHE A 76 -19.11 4.73 3.93
N VAL A 77 -19.49 4.79 5.21
CA VAL A 77 -19.43 3.63 6.09
C VAL A 77 -20.68 2.77 5.88
N THR A 78 -20.47 1.51 5.52
CA THR A 78 -21.54 0.55 5.20
C THR A 78 -22.06 -0.17 6.44
N HIS A 79 -21.16 -0.65 7.28
CA HIS A 79 -21.45 -1.41 8.49
C HIS A 79 -20.26 -1.34 9.47
N GLY A 80 -20.36 -2.04 10.60
CA GLY A 80 -19.32 -2.07 11.63
C GLY A 80 -19.53 -1.03 12.73
N PRO A 81 -18.56 -0.87 13.64
CA PRO A 81 -18.73 -0.12 14.89
C PRO A 81 -19.01 1.38 14.67
N PHE A 82 -18.65 1.90 13.49
CA PHE A 82 -18.77 3.33 13.17
C PHE A 82 -20.02 3.67 12.35
N SER A 83 -20.81 2.69 11.90
CA SER A 83 -21.90 2.95 10.95
C SER A 83 -23.10 3.69 11.54
N ASN A 84 -23.26 3.67 12.87
CA ASN A 84 -24.42 4.26 13.55
C ASN A 84 -24.13 5.65 14.14
N TYR A 85 -22.90 6.14 14.03
CA TYR A 85 -22.46 7.42 14.60
C TYR A 85 -21.96 8.31 13.47
N LEU A 86 -22.64 9.43 13.19
CA LEU A 86 -22.30 10.29 12.06
C LEU A 86 -20.90 10.90 12.19
N ASP A 87 -20.57 11.46 13.35
CA ASP A 87 -19.29 12.17 13.55
C ASP A 87 -18.12 11.18 13.62
N LEU A 88 -18.24 10.14 14.46
CA LEU A 88 -17.20 9.11 14.56
C LEU A 88 -17.08 8.30 13.27
N GLY A 89 -18.19 8.07 12.57
CA GLY A 89 -18.22 7.42 11.27
C GLY A 89 -17.76 8.31 10.12
N PHE A 90 -17.68 9.62 10.28
CA PHE A 90 -16.95 10.50 9.34
C PHE A 90 -15.45 10.49 9.64
N PHE A 91 -15.08 10.49 10.92
CA PHE A 91 -13.68 10.39 11.33
C PHE A 91 -13.01 9.08 10.86
N ALA A 92 -13.70 7.95 10.97
CA ALA A 92 -13.19 6.64 10.59
C ALA A 92 -12.69 6.53 9.13
N PRO A 93 -13.45 6.93 8.08
CA PRO A 93 -12.97 6.93 6.70
C PRO A 93 -11.85 7.94 6.47
N CYS A 94 -11.80 9.07 7.20
CA CYS A 94 -10.66 9.99 7.15
C CYS A 94 -9.37 9.30 7.62
N VAL A 95 -9.44 8.54 8.73
CA VAL A 95 -8.33 7.70 9.20
C VAL A 95 -7.99 6.63 8.17
N ARG A 96 -8.97 5.92 7.59
CA ARG A 96 -8.67 4.92 6.55
C ARG A 96 -7.97 5.54 5.33
N CYS A 97 -8.36 6.74 4.92
CA CYS A 97 -7.68 7.51 3.88
C CYS A 97 -6.25 7.93 4.27
N MET A 98 -5.98 8.26 5.54
CA MET A 98 -4.63 8.53 6.04
C MET A 98 -3.69 7.34 5.80
N PHE A 99 -4.17 6.11 5.97
CA PHE A 99 -3.34 4.91 5.79
C PHE A 99 -2.86 4.70 4.35
N PHE A 100 -3.59 5.18 3.34
CA PHE A 100 -3.10 5.23 1.95
C PHE A 100 -1.86 6.13 1.82
N SER A 101 -1.85 7.26 2.52
CA SER A 101 -0.70 8.17 2.52
C SER A 101 0.47 7.61 3.33
N LEU A 102 0.19 6.88 4.42
CA LEU A 102 1.23 6.19 5.18
C LEU A 102 1.92 5.10 4.33
N SER A 103 1.17 4.34 3.52
CA SER A 103 1.77 3.30 2.67
C SER A 103 2.71 3.90 1.61
N TYR A 104 2.38 5.09 1.09
CA TYR A 104 3.32 5.89 0.28
C TYR A 104 4.60 6.24 1.05
N GLY A 105 4.48 6.80 2.26
CA GLY A 105 5.66 7.16 3.05
C GLY A 105 6.56 5.95 3.38
N VAL A 106 5.98 4.79 3.70
CA VAL A 106 6.77 3.57 3.93
C VAL A 106 7.49 3.11 2.66
N LEU A 107 6.83 3.20 1.50
CA LEU A 107 7.44 2.91 0.20
C LEU A 107 8.64 3.83 -0.08
N GLU A 108 8.50 5.13 0.15
CA GLU A 108 9.58 6.11 -0.04
C GLU A 108 10.80 5.78 0.85
N LEU A 109 10.57 5.42 2.12
CA LEU A 109 11.64 5.00 3.02
C LEU A 109 12.41 3.79 2.50
N HIS A 110 11.74 2.83 1.85
CA HIS A 110 12.42 1.70 1.22
C HIS A 110 13.33 2.14 0.07
N PHE A 111 12.90 3.10 -0.76
CA PHE A 111 13.74 3.66 -1.82
C PHE A 111 14.92 4.45 -1.26
N ILE A 112 14.69 5.29 -0.24
CA ILE A 112 15.75 6.05 0.43
C ILE A 112 16.77 5.09 1.06
N TYR A 113 16.32 4.05 1.75
CA TYR A 113 17.20 3.01 2.30
C TYR A 113 18.09 2.41 1.22
N ARG A 114 17.52 2.03 0.07
CA ARG A 114 18.29 1.45 -1.04
C ARG A 114 19.30 2.43 -1.62
N TYR A 115 18.93 3.69 -1.74
CA TYR A 115 19.85 4.73 -2.20
C TYR A 115 21.01 4.94 -1.23
N VAL A 116 20.74 5.06 0.07
CA VAL A 116 21.78 5.22 1.11
C VAL A 116 22.68 3.99 1.18
N ALA A 117 22.11 2.78 1.13
CA ALA A 117 22.89 1.54 1.15
C ALA A 117 23.87 1.42 -0.02
N LEU A 118 23.54 2.00 -1.18
CA LEU A 118 24.41 1.99 -2.35
C LEU A 118 25.42 3.15 -2.33
N CYS A 119 24.94 4.37 -2.13
CA CYS A 119 25.72 5.59 -2.36
C CYS A 119 26.45 6.08 -1.10
N TYR A 120 25.91 5.78 0.08
CA TYR A 120 26.43 6.25 1.36
C TYR A 120 26.39 5.13 2.42
N PRO A 121 27.06 3.98 2.19
CA PRO A 121 26.98 2.82 3.08
C PRO A 121 27.42 3.15 4.52
N LYS A 122 28.31 4.14 4.71
CA LYS A 122 28.71 4.64 6.04
C LYS A 122 27.57 5.28 6.84
N ARG A 123 26.55 5.82 6.17
CA ARG A 123 25.34 6.42 6.80
C ARG A 123 24.23 5.40 7.01
N LEU A 124 24.42 4.14 6.64
CA LEU A 124 23.41 3.10 6.79
C LEU A 124 23.08 2.81 8.27
N SER A 125 24.03 3.08 9.17
CA SER A 125 23.83 3.00 10.63
C SER A 125 22.72 3.92 11.13
N HIS A 126 22.41 5.02 10.43
CA HIS A 126 21.31 5.90 10.79
C HIS A 126 19.96 5.18 10.81
N PHE A 127 19.77 4.16 9.96
CA PHE A 127 18.51 3.38 9.97
C PHE A 127 18.33 2.49 11.21
N GLY A 128 19.39 2.31 12.01
CA GLY A 128 19.32 1.65 13.32
C GLY A 128 19.40 2.61 14.51
N ASP A 129 19.66 3.91 14.27
CA ASP A 129 19.76 4.91 15.31
C ASP A 129 18.35 5.41 15.70
N PRO A 130 17.95 5.31 16.98
CA PRO A 130 16.63 5.76 17.45
C PRO A 130 16.26 7.19 17.03
N LYS A 131 17.21 8.11 16.96
CA LYS A 131 16.95 9.51 16.56
C LYS A 131 16.46 9.60 15.12
N TRP A 132 17.14 8.90 14.22
CA TRP A 132 16.79 8.87 12.80
C TRP A 132 15.53 8.04 12.54
N ILE A 133 15.32 6.95 13.29
CA ILE A 133 14.05 6.21 13.28
C ILE A 133 12.88 7.13 13.64
N LEU A 134 13.01 7.93 14.69
CA LEU A 134 11.98 8.89 15.07
C LEU A 134 11.71 9.93 13.96
N ILE A 135 12.76 10.43 13.30
CA ILE A 135 12.62 11.36 12.16
C ILE A 135 11.85 10.69 11.02
N MET A 136 12.20 9.44 10.67
CA MET A 136 11.53 8.70 9.58
C MET A 136 10.06 8.42 9.90
N ILE A 137 9.76 7.98 11.13
CA ILE A 137 8.39 7.80 11.60
C ILE A 137 7.63 9.12 11.53
N SER A 138 8.22 10.21 12.03
CA SER A 138 7.59 11.54 12.00
C SER A 138 7.33 12.03 10.58
N ALA A 139 8.22 11.75 9.62
CA ALA A 139 8.02 12.11 8.22
C ALA A 139 6.85 11.35 7.60
N VAL A 140 6.79 10.03 7.78
CA VAL A 140 5.70 9.19 7.29
C VAL A 140 4.37 9.59 7.93
N PHE A 141 4.33 9.72 9.25
CA PHE A 141 3.13 10.17 9.97
C PHE A 141 2.73 11.60 9.58
N GLY A 142 3.68 12.51 9.35
CA GLY A 142 3.42 13.86 8.89
C GLY A 142 2.71 13.87 7.53
N GLN A 143 3.14 13.03 6.59
CA GLN A 143 2.47 12.86 5.31
C GLN A 143 1.07 12.25 5.47
N GLY A 144 0.92 11.28 6.37
CA GLY A 144 -0.39 10.73 6.75
C GLY A 144 -1.33 11.80 7.32
N LEU A 145 -0.86 12.59 8.27
CA LEU A 145 -1.63 13.66 8.91
C LEU A 145 -2.02 14.75 7.91
N LEU A 146 -1.14 15.10 6.98
CA LEU A 146 -1.49 16.04 5.90
C LEU A 146 -2.68 15.51 5.10
N TRP A 147 -2.65 14.24 4.70
CA TRP A 147 -3.78 13.61 4.01
C TRP A 147 -5.04 13.60 4.87
N PHE A 148 -4.92 13.18 6.12
CA PHE A 148 -6.02 13.16 7.08
C PHE A 148 -6.68 14.53 7.19
N PHE A 149 -5.90 15.58 7.45
CA PHE A 149 -6.42 16.93 7.64
C PHE A 149 -7.02 17.51 6.35
N SER A 150 -6.42 17.24 5.20
CA SER A 150 -7.00 17.62 3.91
C SER A 150 -8.39 17.00 3.73
N VAL A 151 -8.53 15.70 3.99
CA VAL A 151 -9.83 15.03 3.85
C VAL A 151 -10.81 15.50 4.93
N TYR A 152 -10.39 15.52 6.19
CA TYR A 152 -11.24 15.86 7.34
C TYR A 152 -11.80 17.28 7.27
N PHE A 153 -10.98 18.27 6.94
CA PHE A 153 -11.43 19.66 6.92
C PHE A 153 -12.08 20.08 5.60
N LEU A 154 -11.81 19.40 4.49
CA LEU A 154 -12.25 19.85 3.17
C LEU A 154 -13.33 18.95 2.53
N MET A 155 -13.45 17.69 2.95
CA MET A 155 -14.39 16.71 2.37
C MET A 155 -15.52 16.31 3.32
N TRP A 156 -15.76 17.11 4.36
CA TRP A 156 -16.88 16.89 5.27
C TRP A 156 -18.24 17.03 4.55
N PRO A 157 -19.24 16.20 4.89
CA PRO A 157 -20.50 16.12 4.15
C PRO A 157 -21.52 17.16 4.65
N ASP A 158 -21.45 18.37 4.12
CA ASP A 158 -22.45 19.41 4.40
C ASP A 158 -23.85 19.09 3.83
N SER A 159 -24.83 19.92 4.18
CA SER A 159 -26.22 19.74 3.74
C SER A 159 -26.37 19.75 2.22
N GLU A 160 -25.59 20.61 1.55
CA GLU A 160 -25.57 20.71 0.09
C GLU A 160 -25.04 19.40 -0.52
N THR A 161 -23.88 18.92 -0.07
CA THR A 161 -23.27 17.66 -0.50
C THR A 161 -24.22 16.47 -0.33
N ARG A 162 -24.88 16.38 0.84
CA ARG A 162 -25.85 15.32 1.11
C ARG A 162 -27.07 15.38 0.20
N SER A 163 -27.54 16.57 -0.18
CA SER A 163 -28.69 16.73 -1.07
C SER A 163 -28.47 16.09 -2.46
N TYR A 164 -27.26 16.19 -3.02
CA TYR A 164 -26.90 15.52 -4.29
C TYR A 164 -26.93 14.00 -4.19
N LEU A 165 -26.72 13.44 -3.00
CA LEU A 165 -26.61 12.01 -2.77
C LEU A 165 -27.93 11.35 -2.34
N VAL A 166 -28.99 12.11 -2.06
CA VAL A 166 -30.30 11.57 -1.64
C VAL A 166 -30.87 10.59 -2.67
N ILE A 167 -30.92 11.00 -3.94
CA ILE A 167 -31.49 10.16 -5.02
C ILE A 167 -30.58 8.95 -5.30
N PRO A 168 -29.25 9.10 -5.52
CA PRO A 168 -28.36 7.97 -5.71
C PRO A 168 -28.42 6.93 -4.60
N PHE A 169 -28.40 7.35 -3.33
CA PHE A 169 -28.40 6.43 -2.20
C PHE A 169 -29.74 5.73 -2.00
N ARG A 170 -30.85 6.43 -2.23
CA ARG A 170 -32.17 5.81 -2.20
C ARG A 170 -32.32 4.78 -3.32
N ARG A 171 -31.81 5.08 -4.52
CA ARG A 171 -31.93 4.20 -5.69
C ARG A 171 -31.04 2.96 -5.57
N ASP A 172 -29.77 3.13 -5.23
CA ASP A 172 -28.77 2.06 -5.35
C ASP A 172 -28.55 1.29 -4.03
N TYR A 173 -28.87 1.91 -2.89
CA TYR A 173 -28.65 1.33 -1.57
C TYR A 173 -29.92 1.24 -0.72
N ASN A 174 -31.05 1.75 -1.21
CA ASN A 174 -32.30 1.89 -0.44
C ASN A 174 -32.07 2.52 0.95
N ALA A 175 -31.24 3.56 1.00
CA ALA A 175 -30.78 4.13 2.26
C ALA A 175 -30.91 5.66 2.30
N ASP A 176 -31.19 6.17 3.49
CA ASP A 176 -31.23 7.60 3.77
C ASP A 176 -29.81 8.12 4.00
N VAL A 177 -29.29 8.88 3.02
CA VAL A 177 -27.94 9.43 3.07
C VAL A 177 -27.70 10.29 4.31
N HIS A 178 -28.72 10.96 4.87
CA HIS A 178 -28.55 11.80 6.06
C HIS A 178 -28.19 11.00 7.32
N LYS A 179 -28.45 9.68 7.32
CA LYS A 179 -28.10 8.77 8.41
C LYS A 179 -26.82 7.99 8.14
N ILE A 180 -26.12 8.29 7.04
CA ILE A 180 -24.93 7.58 6.62
C ILE A 180 -23.69 8.45 6.88
N PRO A 181 -22.73 7.95 7.67
CA PRO A 181 -21.43 8.59 7.79
C PRO A 181 -20.66 8.48 6.48
N LEU A 182 -20.22 9.60 5.94
CA LEU A 182 -19.54 9.66 4.64
C LEU A 182 -18.64 10.87 4.54
N LEU A 183 -17.68 10.82 3.62
CA LEU A 183 -16.94 11.96 3.10
C LEU A 183 -17.16 12.05 1.59
N ALA A 184 -17.09 13.24 1.02
CA ALA A 184 -17.43 13.44 -0.37
C ALA A 184 -16.67 14.61 -1.00
N SER A 185 -16.50 14.53 -2.31
CA SER A 185 -15.98 15.60 -3.15
C SER A 185 -16.96 15.87 -4.28
N THR A 186 -17.42 17.11 -4.37
CA THR A 186 -18.27 17.59 -5.47
C THR A 186 -17.45 18.50 -6.38
N TYR A 187 -17.49 18.25 -7.68
CA TYR A 187 -16.62 18.91 -8.66
C TYR A 187 -17.35 19.97 -9.49
N TRP A 188 -18.65 19.78 -9.70
CA TRP A 188 -19.45 20.62 -10.60
C TRP A 188 -20.87 20.82 -10.07
N GLY A 189 -21.55 21.85 -10.57
CA GLY A 189 -22.99 22.06 -10.37
C GLY A 189 -23.41 22.36 -8.93
N ALA A 190 -22.47 22.70 -8.05
CA ALA A 190 -22.69 23.09 -6.66
C ALA A 190 -22.18 24.52 -6.40
N SER A 191 -22.37 25.01 -5.17
CA SER A 191 -21.83 26.29 -4.73
C SER A 191 -20.32 26.38 -4.97
N THR A 192 -19.86 27.57 -5.37
CA THR A 192 -18.43 27.83 -5.58
C THR A 192 -17.61 27.48 -4.34
N GLN A 193 -18.16 27.71 -3.15
CA GLN A 193 -17.51 27.35 -1.89
C GLN A 193 -17.32 25.84 -1.74
N LEU A 194 -18.36 25.04 -2.01
CA LEU A 194 -18.25 23.58 -1.93
C LEU A 194 -17.23 23.06 -2.95
N ILE A 195 -17.35 23.48 -4.22
CA ILE A 195 -16.45 23.06 -5.30
C ILE A 195 -15.00 23.40 -4.97
N LEU A 196 -14.71 24.64 -4.55
CA LEU A 196 -13.34 25.05 -4.21
C LEU A 196 -12.81 24.24 -3.03
N ARG A 197 -13.63 24.02 -1.99
CA ARG A 197 -13.23 23.28 -0.78
C ARG A 197 -12.83 21.84 -1.14
N THR A 198 -13.70 21.10 -1.79
CA THR A 198 -13.47 19.68 -2.10
C THR A 198 -12.42 19.50 -3.19
N SER A 199 -12.38 20.39 -4.19
CA SER A 199 -11.35 20.35 -5.23
C SER A 199 -9.95 20.62 -4.64
N THR A 200 -9.84 21.51 -3.65
CA THR A 200 -8.57 21.74 -2.93
C THR A 200 -8.09 20.45 -2.26
N ALA A 201 -9.00 19.68 -1.64
CA ALA A 201 -8.66 18.39 -1.04
C ALA A 201 -8.09 17.42 -2.08
N ILE A 202 -8.78 17.30 -3.22
CA ILE A 202 -8.40 16.41 -4.32
C ILE A 202 -7.06 16.82 -4.93
N ILE A 203 -6.81 18.12 -5.08
CA ILE A 203 -5.51 18.64 -5.53
C ILE A 203 -4.41 18.23 -4.56
N ILE A 204 -4.60 18.41 -3.24
CA ILE A 204 -3.56 18.07 -2.25
C ILE A 204 -3.25 16.57 -2.26
N VAL A 205 -4.26 15.70 -2.20
CA VAL A 205 -4.03 14.24 -2.20
C VAL A 205 -3.44 13.74 -3.53
N THR A 206 -3.78 14.40 -4.64
CA THR A 206 -3.18 14.13 -5.96
C THR A 206 -1.72 14.56 -5.97
N LEU A 207 -1.38 15.73 -5.43
CA LEU A 207 0.01 16.19 -5.34
C LEU A 207 0.86 15.27 -4.47
N ILE A 208 0.36 14.79 -3.32
CA ILE A 208 1.05 13.80 -2.49
C ILE A 208 1.31 12.51 -3.27
N SER A 209 0.28 12.01 -3.97
CA SER A 209 0.38 10.78 -4.77
C SER A 209 1.40 10.93 -5.92
N CYS A 210 1.31 12.02 -6.68
CA CYS A 210 2.22 12.34 -7.77
C CYS A 210 3.66 12.52 -7.28
N PHE A 211 3.84 13.24 -6.16
CA PHE A 211 5.15 13.39 -5.53
C PHE A 211 5.76 12.03 -5.19
N THR A 212 5.00 11.16 -4.51
CA THR A 212 5.46 9.82 -4.12
C THR A 212 5.94 9.02 -5.33
N ILE A 213 5.14 8.98 -6.41
CA ILE A 213 5.45 8.22 -7.61
C ILE A 213 6.69 8.79 -8.31
N CYS A 214 6.73 10.10 -8.53
CA CYS A 214 7.86 10.78 -9.17
C CYS A 214 9.14 10.59 -8.35
N PHE A 215 9.05 10.69 -7.02
CA PHE A 215 10.17 10.49 -6.11
C PHE A 215 10.70 9.05 -6.16
N CYS A 216 9.82 8.05 -6.10
CA CYS A 216 10.21 6.63 -6.19
C CYS A 216 10.87 6.32 -7.54
N ILE A 217 10.32 6.83 -8.64
CA ILE A 217 10.89 6.67 -9.99
C ILE A 217 12.26 7.36 -10.08
N TRP A 218 12.37 8.60 -9.60
CA TRP A 218 13.61 9.38 -9.63
C TRP A 218 14.72 8.72 -8.80
N ILE A 219 14.43 8.28 -7.57
CA ILE A 219 15.39 7.54 -6.75
C ILE A 219 15.74 6.21 -7.43
N GLY A 220 14.74 5.46 -7.92
CA GLY A 220 14.95 4.18 -8.60
C GLY A 220 15.90 4.31 -9.79
N TRP A 221 15.69 5.32 -10.64
CA TRP A 221 16.59 5.64 -11.75
C TRP A 221 17.98 6.06 -11.28
N THR A 222 18.07 6.88 -10.24
CA THR A 222 19.35 7.30 -9.67
C THR A 222 20.16 6.11 -9.16
N ILE A 223 19.52 5.16 -8.48
CA ILE A 223 20.16 3.92 -8.02
C ILE A 223 20.64 3.09 -9.21
N GLN A 224 19.83 2.93 -10.28
CA GLN A 224 20.26 2.20 -11.49
C GLN A 224 21.47 2.87 -12.16
N SER A 225 21.45 4.19 -12.31
CA SER A 225 22.53 4.96 -12.92
C SER A 225 23.82 4.83 -12.11
N LYS A 226 23.74 4.95 -10.79
CA LYS A 226 24.89 4.74 -9.89
C LYS A 226 25.38 3.30 -9.94
N LEU A 227 24.49 2.31 -9.98
CA LEU A 227 24.89 0.92 -10.17
C LEU A 227 25.65 0.70 -11.46
N LYS A 228 25.35 1.39 -12.57
CA LYS A 228 26.11 1.18 -13.81
C LYS A 228 27.58 1.57 -13.65
N VAL A 229 27.84 2.73 -13.06
CA VAL A 229 29.20 3.32 -12.96
C VAL A 229 29.98 2.94 -11.71
N ALA A 230 29.33 2.43 -10.66
CA ALA A 230 30.01 2.12 -9.41
C ALA A 230 31.01 0.97 -9.56
N ASP A 231 32.22 1.21 -9.04
CA ASP A 231 33.30 0.24 -8.94
C ASP A 231 33.06 -0.67 -7.72
N MET A 232 32.65 -1.91 -8.00
CA MET A 232 32.34 -2.92 -7.00
C MET A 232 32.39 -4.31 -7.62
N SER A 233 32.53 -5.34 -6.79
CA SER A 233 32.54 -6.73 -7.26
C SER A 233 31.27 -7.07 -8.06
N LYS A 234 31.40 -7.96 -9.04
CA LYS A 234 30.27 -8.46 -9.84
C LYS A 234 29.16 -9.07 -8.94
N THR A 235 29.56 -9.71 -7.84
CA THR A 235 28.64 -10.31 -6.86
C THR A 235 27.83 -9.23 -6.12
N THR A 236 28.49 -8.19 -5.60
CA THR A 236 27.84 -7.07 -4.91
C THR A 236 26.91 -6.31 -5.85
N LYS A 237 27.36 -6.03 -7.07
CA LYS A 237 26.59 -5.36 -8.12
C LYS A 237 25.30 -6.12 -8.46
N ARG A 238 25.41 -7.44 -8.62
CA ARG A 238 24.27 -8.33 -8.86
C ARG A 238 23.30 -8.36 -7.69
N MET A 239 23.80 -8.37 -6.46
CA MET A 239 22.98 -8.29 -5.26
C MET A 239 22.13 -7.01 -5.23
N HIS A 240 22.74 -5.83 -5.37
CA HIS A 240 21.99 -4.57 -5.40
C HIS A 240 20.98 -4.51 -6.56
N ARG A 241 21.32 -5.03 -7.74
CA ARG A 241 20.39 -5.10 -8.87
C ARG A 241 19.17 -5.96 -8.56
N ASN A 242 19.37 -7.13 -7.92
CA ASN A 242 18.28 -8.02 -7.54
C ASN A 242 17.38 -7.37 -6.48
N LEU A 243 17.97 -6.70 -5.49
CA LEU A 243 17.24 -5.98 -4.45
C LEU A 243 16.41 -4.82 -5.03
N LEU A 244 16.96 -4.07 -5.98
CA LEU A 244 16.24 -2.97 -6.64
C LEU A 244 15.14 -3.50 -7.57
N LYS A 245 15.37 -4.61 -8.28
CA LYS A 245 14.34 -5.26 -9.07
C LYS A 245 13.17 -5.71 -8.19
N ALA A 246 13.47 -6.34 -7.04
CA ALA A 246 12.44 -6.73 -6.08
C ALA A 246 11.66 -5.50 -5.58
N LEU A 247 12.37 -4.43 -5.19
CA LEU A 247 11.74 -3.17 -4.74
C LEU A 247 10.82 -2.59 -5.83
N ALA A 248 11.29 -2.50 -7.07
CA ALA A 248 10.48 -1.98 -8.18
C ALA A 248 9.22 -2.81 -8.43
N ILE A 249 9.30 -4.15 -8.32
CA ILE A 249 8.15 -5.04 -8.50
C ILE A 249 7.16 -4.90 -7.34
N GLN A 250 7.62 -4.90 -6.07
CA GLN A 250 6.73 -4.67 -4.92
C GLN A 250 6.13 -3.25 -4.92
N THR A 251 6.72 -2.28 -5.62
CA THR A 251 6.14 -0.95 -5.79
C THR A 251 5.09 -0.94 -6.89
N PHE A 252 5.40 -1.59 -8.01
CA PHE A 252 4.51 -1.62 -9.18
C PHE A 252 3.20 -2.35 -8.89
N ILE A 253 3.25 -3.42 -8.09
CA ILE A 253 2.07 -4.24 -7.79
C ILE A 253 0.98 -3.44 -7.05
N PRO A 254 1.22 -2.81 -5.88
CA PRO A 254 0.24 -1.94 -5.21
C PRO A 254 -0.16 -0.75 -6.08
N PHE A 255 0.77 -0.20 -6.86
CA PHE A 255 0.43 0.89 -7.77
C PHE A 255 -0.63 0.48 -8.82
N ALA A 256 -0.41 -0.64 -9.50
CA ALA A 256 -1.31 -1.12 -10.53
C ALA A 256 -2.62 -1.67 -9.97
N ILE A 257 -2.56 -2.43 -8.87
CA ILE A 257 -3.72 -3.14 -8.30
C ILE A 257 -4.54 -2.24 -7.38
N SER A 258 -3.90 -1.29 -6.69
CA SER A 258 -4.53 -0.52 -5.61
C SER A 258 -4.66 0.96 -5.95
N TYR A 259 -3.54 1.62 -6.27
CA TYR A 259 -3.51 3.08 -6.39
C TYR A 259 -4.20 3.58 -7.67
N ILE A 260 -3.95 2.97 -8.83
CA ILE A 260 -4.63 3.34 -10.08
C ILE A 260 -6.16 3.23 -9.94
N PRO A 261 -6.74 2.10 -9.47
CA PRO A 261 -8.18 2.02 -9.27
C PRO A 261 -8.75 3.08 -8.33
N CYS A 262 -8.04 3.44 -7.26
CA CYS A 262 -8.47 4.49 -6.34
C CYS A 262 -8.45 5.88 -6.99
N VAL A 263 -7.42 6.20 -7.78
CA VAL A 263 -7.36 7.45 -8.52
C VAL A 263 -8.48 7.53 -9.55
N VAL A 264 -8.75 6.44 -10.27
CA VAL A 264 -9.87 6.37 -11.22
C VAL A 264 -11.20 6.60 -10.47
N ALA A 265 -11.41 5.94 -9.33
CA ALA A 265 -12.62 6.03 -8.53
C ALA A 265 -13.06 7.47 -8.22
N TRP A 266 -12.14 8.32 -7.77
CA TRP A 266 -12.44 9.72 -7.46
C TRP A 266 -12.35 10.67 -8.66
N SER A 267 -11.65 10.30 -9.73
CA SER A 267 -11.47 11.19 -10.89
C SER A 267 -12.62 11.10 -11.89
N VAL A 268 -13.34 9.98 -11.87
CA VAL A 268 -14.44 9.67 -12.79
C VAL A 268 -15.55 10.75 -12.83
N PRO A 269 -16.02 11.32 -11.70
CA PRO A 269 -16.98 12.43 -11.74
C PRO A 269 -16.44 13.73 -12.33
N ILE A 270 -15.12 13.96 -12.31
CA ILE A 270 -14.50 15.15 -12.91
C ILE A 270 -14.75 15.17 -14.42
N ILE A 271 -14.72 13.98 -15.04
CA ILE A 271 -14.95 13.78 -16.48
C ILE A 271 -16.41 13.38 -16.80
N HIS A 272 -17.34 13.59 -15.87
CA HIS A 272 -18.79 13.31 -16.02
C HIS A 272 -19.13 11.85 -16.36
N VAL A 273 -18.39 10.90 -15.78
CA VAL A 273 -18.68 9.48 -15.91
C VAL A 273 -19.32 8.96 -14.62
N ASP A 274 -20.38 8.16 -14.75
CA ASP A 274 -21.10 7.56 -13.62
C ASP A 274 -20.74 6.09 -13.45
N THR A 275 -19.86 5.78 -12.50
CA THR A 275 -19.57 4.37 -12.14
C THR A 275 -20.53 3.81 -11.10
N LYS A 276 -21.25 4.69 -10.38
CA LYS A 276 -22.29 4.33 -9.41
C LYS A 276 -21.79 3.29 -8.40
N SER A 277 -22.56 2.24 -8.17
CA SER A 277 -22.22 1.16 -7.24
C SER A 277 -21.07 0.26 -7.71
N LEU A 278 -20.65 0.29 -8.99
CA LEU A 278 -19.51 -0.51 -9.47
C LEU A 278 -18.21 -0.11 -8.78
N ASN A 279 -18.11 1.15 -8.38
CA ASN A 279 -16.94 1.69 -7.70
C ASN A 279 -16.65 0.99 -6.36
N ASN A 280 -17.67 0.37 -5.74
CA ASN A 280 -17.49 -0.45 -4.55
C ASN A 280 -16.56 -1.64 -4.80
N TYR A 281 -16.76 -2.37 -5.90
CA TYR A 281 -16.02 -3.61 -6.14
C TYR A 281 -14.55 -3.33 -6.47
N THR A 282 -14.30 -2.32 -7.31
CA THR A 282 -12.94 -1.92 -7.69
C THR A 282 -12.19 -1.36 -6.50
N SER A 283 -12.78 -0.42 -5.76
CA SER A 283 -12.11 0.20 -4.61
C SER A 283 -11.78 -0.81 -3.51
N ILE A 284 -12.68 -1.73 -3.19
CA ILE A 284 -12.46 -2.64 -2.05
C ILE A 284 -11.38 -3.67 -2.34
N ILE A 285 -11.39 -4.27 -3.52
CA ILE A 285 -10.35 -5.22 -3.91
C ILE A 285 -9.01 -4.49 -3.98
N ALA A 286 -9.01 -3.28 -4.56
CA ALA A 286 -7.83 -2.43 -4.64
C ALA A 286 -7.25 -2.13 -3.25
N VAL A 287 -8.06 -1.74 -2.26
CA VAL A 287 -7.59 -1.36 -0.93
C VAL A 287 -7.14 -2.59 -0.12
N ALA A 288 -7.91 -3.69 -0.16
CA ALA A 288 -7.73 -4.80 0.77
C ALA A 288 -6.60 -5.76 0.37
N ALA A 289 -6.31 -5.90 -0.93
CA ALA A 289 -5.45 -6.97 -1.42
C ALA A 289 -3.94 -6.73 -1.19
N PHE A 290 -3.47 -5.49 -1.30
CA PHE A 290 -2.02 -5.25 -1.33
C PHE A 290 -1.26 -5.60 -0.03
N PRO A 291 -1.79 -5.37 1.19
CA PRO A 291 -1.05 -5.72 2.42
C PRO A 291 -0.80 -7.22 2.56
N PHE A 292 -1.65 -8.04 1.94
CA PHE A 292 -1.44 -9.48 1.82
C PHE A 292 -0.37 -9.82 0.78
N ILE A 293 -0.40 -9.16 -0.37
CA ILE A 293 0.48 -9.45 -1.53
C ILE A 293 1.91 -8.97 -1.29
N ASP A 294 2.09 -7.85 -0.59
CA ASP A 294 3.38 -7.20 -0.35
C ASP A 294 4.44 -8.11 0.30
N PRO A 295 4.20 -8.75 1.47
CA PRO A 295 5.17 -9.68 2.06
C PRO A 295 5.44 -10.89 1.15
N LEU A 296 4.43 -11.36 0.42
CA LEU A 296 4.60 -12.48 -0.52
C LEU A 296 5.52 -12.08 -1.67
N ALA A 297 5.36 -10.88 -2.23
CA ALA A 297 6.23 -10.37 -3.27
C ALA A 297 7.69 -10.32 -2.77
N ILE A 298 7.93 -9.81 -1.56
CA ILE A 298 9.29 -9.78 -0.98
C ILE A 298 9.84 -11.19 -0.82
N MET A 299 9.08 -12.13 -0.25
CA MET A 299 9.53 -13.51 -0.05
C MET A 299 9.80 -14.24 -1.36
N VAL A 300 9.01 -14.01 -2.41
CA VAL A 300 9.16 -14.66 -3.72
C VAL A 300 10.33 -14.07 -4.52
N PHE A 301 10.47 -12.75 -4.54
CA PHE A 301 11.45 -12.05 -5.39
C PHE A 301 12.85 -11.97 -4.77
N LEU A 302 12.99 -12.10 -3.44
CA LEU A 302 14.28 -12.12 -2.77
C LEU A 302 14.75 -13.56 -2.54
N PRO A 303 15.82 -14.02 -3.22
CA PRO A 303 16.24 -15.42 -3.17
C PRO A 303 16.57 -15.94 -1.76
N GLU A 304 17.06 -15.07 -0.88
CA GLU A 304 17.41 -15.45 0.50
C GLU A 304 16.16 -15.79 1.32
N TYR A 305 15.14 -14.95 1.25
CA TYR A 305 13.87 -15.20 1.93
C TYR A 305 13.11 -16.35 1.28
N ARG A 306 13.14 -16.48 -0.05
CA ARG A 306 12.55 -17.63 -0.75
C ARG A 306 13.17 -18.94 -0.28
N LYS A 307 14.50 -19.02 -0.24
CA LYS A 307 15.22 -20.22 0.22
C LYS A 307 14.89 -20.55 1.67
N LEU A 308 14.84 -19.54 2.54
CA LEU A 308 14.53 -19.74 3.95
C LEU A 308 13.07 -20.18 4.15
N PHE A 309 12.13 -19.57 3.44
CA PHE A 309 10.73 -19.96 3.42
C PHE A 309 10.56 -21.40 2.95
N THR A 310 11.15 -21.79 1.81
CA THR A 310 11.08 -23.16 1.30
C THR A 310 11.72 -24.15 2.29
N LYS A 311 12.86 -23.81 2.90
CA LYS A 311 13.51 -24.68 3.90
C LYS A 311 12.62 -24.95 5.12
N ILE A 312 11.88 -23.93 5.60
CA ILE A 312 11.06 -24.03 6.82
C ILE A 312 9.70 -24.67 6.52
N PHE A 313 9.00 -24.17 5.51
CA PHE A 313 7.59 -24.52 5.26
C PHE A 313 7.40 -25.58 4.17
N LEU A 314 8.39 -25.79 3.30
CA LEU A 314 8.32 -26.74 2.18
C LEU A 314 9.63 -27.58 2.07
N PRO A 315 10.08 -28.26 3.15
CA PRO A 315 11.40 -28.90 3.20
C PRO A 315 11.60 -29.98 2.12
N PHE A 316 10.52 -30.61 1.68
CA PHE A 316 10.53 -31.59 0.59
C PHE A 316 10.98 -30.99 -0.75
N LEU A 317 10.69 -29.71 -1.03
CA LEU A 317 11.20 -29.03 -2.24
C LEU A 317 12.66 -28.61 -2.10
N TYR A 318 13.08 -28.31 -0.86
CA TYR A 318 14.45 -27.90 -0.58
C TYR A 318 15.44 -29.06 -0.78
N ASN A 319 15.13 -30.23 -0.22
CA ASN A 319 16.01 -31.40 -0.29
C ASN A 319 16.19 -31.92 -1.72
N SER A 320 15.16 -31.87 -2.57
CA SER A 320 15.26 -32.26 -3.98
C SER A 320 16.27 -31.42 -4.77
N SER A 321 16.52 -30.18 -4.35
CA SER A 321 17.48 -29.28 -5.01
C SER A 321 18.94 -29.60 -4.65
N THR A 322 19.17 -30.17 -3.46
CA THR A 322 20.52 -30.50 -2.95
C THR A 322 20.98 -31.91 -3.30
N VAL A 323 20.08 -32.75 -3.86
CA VAL A 323 20.36 -34.17 -4.15
C VAL A 323 20.93 -34.38 -5.55
N TYR A 324 21.22 -33.34 -6.35
CA TYR A 324 22.04 -33.55 -7.56
C TYR A 324 23.44 -33.99 -7.13
N PRO A 325 23.79 -35.29 -7.27
CA PRO A 325 25.13 -35.72 -6.99
C PRO A 325 25.99 -35.14 -8.10
N GLU A 326 27.17 -34.61 -7.76
CA GLU A 326 28.28 -34.53 -8.71
C GLU A 326 28.66 -35.97 -9.09
N SER A 327 27.82 -36.63 -9.89
CA SER A 327 28.09 -37.97 -10.38
C SER A 327 29.07 -37.83 -11.55
N THR A 328 30.34 -38.04 -11.18
CA THR A 328 31.34 -38.76 -11.96
C THR A 328 31.78 -38.09 -13.27
N VAL A 329 32.70 -37.14 -13.11
CA VAL A 329 33.83 -36.99 -14.03
C VAL A 329 34.60 -38.32 -14.01
N ARG A 330 34.29 -39.24 -14.94
CA ARG A 330 35.21 -40.34 -15.24
C ARG A 330 36.32 -39.73 -16.10
N GLU A 331 37.45 -39.51 -15.45
CA GLU A 331 38.75 -39.32 -16.09
C GLU A 331 39.01 -40.48 -17.05
N SER A 332 38.82 -40.24 -18.34
CA SER A 332 39.46 -41.06 -19.37
C SER A 332 40.82 -40.43 -19.68
N SER A 333 41.78 -40.60 -18.79
CA SER A 333 43.19 -40.41 -19.10
C SER A 333 43.68 -41.63 -19.89
N GLY A 334 43.35 -41.67 -21.18
CA GLY A 334 43.98 -42.61 -22.11
C GLY A 334 45.36 -42.07 -22.47
N ARG A 335 46.38 -42.46 -21.71
CA ARG A 335 47.77 -42.46 -22.18
C ARG A 335 47.87 -43.54 -23.26
N GLY A 336 48.15 -43.13 -24.50
CA GLY A 336 48.47 -43.97 -25.65
C GLY A 336 49.11 -43.12 -26.71
#